data_AF-A0A916SU12-F1
#
_entry.id   AF-A0A916SU12-F1
#
_cell.length_a   1.000
_cell.length_b   1.000
_cell.length_c   1.000
_cell.angle_alpha   90.00
_cell.angle_beta   90.00
_cell.angle_gamma   90.00
#
_symmetry.space_group_name_H-M   'P 1'
#
loop_
_entity.id
_entity.type
_entity.pdbx_description
1 polymer ?
#
loop_
_entity_poly.entity_id
_entity_poly.type
_entity_poly.pdbx_seq_one_letter_code
_entity_poly.pdbx_strand_id
1 'polypeptide(L)' 'MSATAIGGVIGAAIDGMSGDDGVGDGAIIGAVTANVLKLVVPMVVTYAVGWAVLRGAEALKDQVFGEVK' A
#
# COMPACT_ATOMS: atom_id res chain seq x y z
N MET A 1 7.89 -8.57 -18.27
CA MET A 1 8.79 -7.39 -18.43
C MET A 1 8.09 -6.07 -18.11
N SER A 2 6.78 -5.92 -18.30
CA SER A 2 6.02 -4.67 -18.01
C SER A 2 6.05 -4.24 -16.54
N ALA A 3 5.89 -5.17 -15.58
CA ALA A 3 5.95 -4.86 -14.15
C ALA A 3 7.35 -4.38 -13.69
N THR A 4 8.41 -4.76 -14.40
CA THR A 4 9.79 -4.33 -14.12
C THR A 4 10.04 -2.90 -14.60
N ALA A 5 9.45 -2.50 -15.74
CA ALA A 5 9.55 -1.14 -16.25
C ALA A 5 8.77 -0.13 -15.37
N ILE A 6 7.56 -0.49 -14.93
CA ILE A 6 6.74 0.37 -14.06
C ILE A 6 7.37 0.49 -12.67
N GLY A 7 7.89 -0.62 -12.11
CA GLY A 7 8.61 -0.60 -10.84
C GLY A 7 9.90 0.22 -10.89
N GLY A 8 10.63 0.18 -12.00
CA GLY A 8 11.82 1.00 -12.22
C GLY A 8 11.51 2.50 -12.32
N VAL A 9 10.42 2.89 -12.99
CA VAL A 9 9.98 4.29 -13.08
C VAL A 9 9.52 4.83 -11.72
N ILE A 10 8.73 4.04 -10.98
CA ILE A 10 8.26 4.44 -9.64
C ILE A 10 9.44 4.49 -8.65
N GLY A 11 10.37 3.53 -8.72
CA GLY A 11 11.59 3.53 -7.92
C GLY A 11 12.49 4.73 -8.20
N ALA A 12 12.70 5.07 -9.47
CA ALA A 12 13.46 6.26 -9.88
C ALA A 12 12.79 7.58 -9.44
N ALA A 13 11.46 7.62 -9.37
CA ALA A 13 10.72 8.79 -8.90
C ALA A 13 10.79 8.96 -7.37
N ILE A 14 10.80 7.87 -6.60
CA ILE A 14 10.97 7.91 -5.13
C ILE A 14 12.40 8.32 -4.77
N ASP A 15 13.39 7.79 -5.48
CA ASP A 15 14.81 8.13 -5.28
C ASP A 15 15.09 9.61 -5.57
N GLY A 16 14.45 10.20 -6.59
CA GLY A 16 14.56 11.63 -6.88
C GLY A 16 13.99 12.58 -5.82
N MET A 17 13.20 12.08 -4.85
CA MET A 17 12.67 12.87 -3.73
C MET A 17 13.56 12.84 -2.47
N SER A 18 14.43 11.84 -2.34
CA SER A 18 15.41 11.72 -1.25
C SER A 18 16.78 12.07 -1.81
N GLY A 19 17.12 13.35 -1.78
CA GLY A 19 18.35 13.87 -2.38
C GLY A 19 19.61 13.09 -1.97
N ASP A 20 20.37 12.73 -3.01
CA ASP A 20 21.78 12.31 -3.03
C ASP A 20 22.10 10.89 -2.50
N ASP A 21 22.32 9.96 -3.44
CA ASP A 21 23.47 9.03 -3.48
C ASP A 21 23.33 8.09 -4.70
N GLY A 22 24.01 8.40 -5.82
CA GLY A 22 24.30 7.50 -6.96
C GLY A 22 23.14 6.73 -7.64
N VAL A 23 22.97 6.91 -8.96
CA VAL A 23 21.98 6.20 -9.83
C VAL A 23 21.89 4.67 -9.62
N GLY A 24 22.96 4.04 -9.12
CA GLY A 24 22.99 2.61 -8.77
C GLY A 24 22.23 2.25 -7.48
N ASP A 25 22.26 3.09 -6.44
CA ASP A 25 21.58 2.82 -5.18
C ASP A 25 20.07 3.01 -5.31
N GLY A 26 19.62 4.02 -6.05
CA GLY A 26 18.20 4.22 -6.38
C GLY A 26 17.57 3.05 -7.14
N ALA A 27 18.31 2.42 -8.06
CA ALA A 27 17.81 1.26 -8.80
C ALA A 27 17.65 0.03 -7.90
N ILE A 28 18.59 -0.19 -6.97
CA ILE A 28 18.56 -1.31 -6.03
C ILE A 28 17.45 -1.08 -4.99
N ILE A 29 17.39 0.10 -4.38
CA ILE A 29 16.36 0.48 -3.41
C ILE A 29 14.98 0.44 -4.07
N GLY A 30 14.85 0.94 -5.30
CA GLY A 30 13.63 0.87 -6.09
C GLY A 30 13.19 -0.56 -6.38
N ALA A 31 14.12 -1.45 -6.75
CA ALA A 31 13.83 -2.86 -7.00
C ALA A 31 13.39 -3.60 -5.72
N VAL A 32 14.05 -3.35 -4.58
CA VAL A 32 13.67 -3.93 -3.28
C VAL A 32 12.30 -3.40 -2.86
N THR A 33 12.10 -2.09 -2.91
CA THR A 33 10.84 -1.42 -2.55
C THR A 33 9.68 -1.95 -3.40
N ALA A 34 9.87 -2.09 -4.71
CA ALA A 34 8.85 -2.65 -5.59
C ALA A 34 8.49 -4.10 -5.24
N ASN A 35 9.44 -4.91 -4.78
CA ASN A 35 9.16 -6.28 -4.33
C ASN A 35 8.47 -6.32 -2.97
N VAL A 36 8.83 -5.43 -2.05
CA VAL A 36 8.14 -5.30 -0.74
C VAL A 36 6.70 -4.82 -0.94
N LEU A 37 6.49 -3.80 -1.78
CA LEU A 37 5.15 -3.27 -2.06
C LEU A 37 4.21 -4.32 -2.67
N LYS A 38 4.71 -5.26 -3.47
CA LYS A 38 3.90 -6.38 -3.99
C LYS A 38 3.33 -7.26 -2.88
N LEU A 39 3.96 -7.30 -1.71
CA LEU A 39 3.47 -8.05 -0.55
C LEU A 39 2.65 -7.16 0.38
N VAL A 40 3.15 -5.97 0.67
CA VAL A 40 2.53 -5.05 1.63
C VAL A 40 1.20 -4.50 1.11
N VAL A 41 1.11 -4.13 -0.18
CA VAL A 41 -0.11 -3.54 -0.75
C VAL A 41 -1.29 -4.50 -0.65
N PRO A 42 -1.21 -5.78 -1.10
CA PRO A 42 -2.33 -6.72 -0.94
C PRO A 42 -2.71 -6.98 0.53
N MET A 43 -1.74 -7.03 1.44
CA MET A 43 -2.01 -7.21 2.87
C MET A 43 -2.80 -6.03 3.45
N VAL A 44 -2.35 -4.80 3.17
CA VAL A 44 -3.03 -3.58 3.63
C VAL A 44 -4.44 -3.51 3.04
N VAL A 45 -4.62 -3.84 1.77
CA VAL A 45 -5.95 -3.89 1.12
C VAL A 45 -6.83 -4.93 1.81
N THR A 46 -6.33 -6.12 2.08
CA THR A 46 -7.09 -7.19 2.75
C THR A 46 -7.55 -6.75 4.15
N TYR A 47 -6.64 -6.16 4.92
CA TYR A 47 -6.95 -5.62 6.24
C TYR A 47 -7.99 -4.49 6.16
N ALA A 48 -7.81 -3.54 5.24
CA ALA A 48 -8.72 -2.41 5.06
C ALA A 48 -10.13 -2.87 4.68
N VAL A 49 -10.25 -3.87 3.81
CA VAL A 49 -11.54 -4.47 3.44
C VAL A 49 -12.18 -5.13 4.66
N GLY A 50 -11.44 -5.96 5.41
CA GLY A 50 -11.96 -6.60 6.63
C GLY A 50 -12.43 -5.58 7.68
N TRP A 51 -11.63 -4.55 7.91
CA TRP A 51 -11.98 -3.44 8.80
C TRP A 51 -13.25 -2.71 8.33
N ALA A 52 -13.34 -2.39 7.03
CA ALA A 52 -14.50 -1.69 6.47
C ALA A 52 -15.80 -2.50 6.60
N VAL A 53 -15.71 -3.83 6.43
CA VAL A 53 -16.85 -4.73 6.65
C VAL A 53 -17.29 -4.71 8.11
N LEU A 54 -16.37 -4.83 9.06
CA LEU A 54 -16.69 -4.77 10.49
C LEU A 54 -17.30 -3.42 10.87
N ARG A 55 -16.73 -2.33 10.38
CA ARG A 55 -17.25 -0.98 10.63
C ARG A 55 -18.64 -0.75 10.03
N GLY A 56 -18.88 -1.29 8.84
CA GLY A 56 -20.20 -1.29 8.21
C GLY A 56 -21.21 -2.12 9.01
N ALA A 57 -20.79 -3.27 9.52
CA ALA A 57 -21.63 -4.12 10.37
C ALA A 57 -21.99 -3.44 11.70
N GLU A 58 -21.05 -2.73 12.34
CA GLU A 58 -21.33 -1.89 13.52
C GLU A 58 -22.35 -0.80 13.20
N ALA A 59 -22.15 -0.06 12.11
CA ALA A 59 -23.07 1.00 11.71
C ALA A 59 -24.48 0.48 11.41
N LEU A 60 -24.59 -0.70 10.79
CA LEU A 60 -25.88 -1.36 10.54
C LEU A 60 -26.50 -1.89 11.84
N LYS A 61 -25.71 -2.45 12.75
CA LYS A 61 -26.19 -2.88 14.07
C LYS A 61 -26.81 -1.70 14.82
N ASP A 62 -26.14 -0.55 14.84
CA ASP A 62 -26.62 0.65 15.53
C ASP A 62 -27.92 1.17 14.91
N GLN A 63 -28.09 1.05 13.59
CA GLN A 63 -29.34 1.41 12.90
C GLN A 63 -30.49 0.42 13.14
N VAL A 64 -30.20 -0.87 13.21
CA VAL A 64 -31.22 -1.94 13.32
C VAL A 64 -31.67 -2.15 14.77
N PHE A 65 -30.73 -2.11 15.71
CA PHE A 65 -31.01 -2.39 17.12
C PHE A 65 -31.18 -1.12 17.97
N GLY A 66 -30.93 0.06 17.40
CA GLY A 66 -30.89 1.33 18.14
C GLY A 66 -29.72 1.39 19.12
N GLU A 67 -29.32 2.59 19.55
CA GLU A 67 -28.35 2.78 20.63
C GLU A 67 -28.84 2.05 21.89
N VAL A 68 -28.34 0.83 22.13
CA VAL A 68 -28.44 0.22 23.45
C VAL A 68 -27.40 0.90 24.31
N LYS A 69 -27.82 2.00 24.94
CA LYS A 69 -27.11 2.71 26.01
C LYS A 69 -26.66 1.76 27.12
#